data_AF-A0A7V8Y266-F1
#
_entry.id   AF-A0A7V8Y266-F1
#
_cell.length_a   1.000
_cell.length_b   1.000
_cell.length_c   1.000
_cell.angle_alpha   90.00
_cell.angle_beta   90.00
_cell.angle_gamma   90.00
#
_symmetry.space_group_name_H-M   'P 1'
#
loop_
_entity.id
_entity.type
_entity.pdbx_description
1 polymer ?
#
loop_
_entity_poly.entity_id
_entity_poly.type
_entity_poly.pdbx_seq_one_letter_code
_entity_poly.pdbx_strand_id
1 'polypeptide(L)' 'MLRCGLPRPAELNPTASVVEINGVSWLTLPGENVDTYLTLDRTVSVELTVRLRVGREPVQTVSDAIRTTLPALPR' A
#
# COMPACT_ATOMS: atom_id res chain seq x y z
N MET A 1 -8.09 -7.29 -4.16
CA MET A 1 -8.52 -6.34 -5.22
C MET A 1 -7.43 -5.30 -5.36
N LEU A 2 -7.15 -4.82 -6.58
CA LEU A 2 -6.14 -3.79 -6.84
C LEU A 2 -6.81 -2.61 -7.53
N ARG A 3 -6.56 -1.39 -7.02
CA ARG A 3 -7.05 -0.14 -7.63
C ARG A 3 -5.90 0.86 -7.70
N CYS A 4 -5.80 1.58 -8.81
CA CYS A 4 -4.80 2.62 -9.02
C CYS A 4 -5.49 3.98 -9.25
N GLY A 5 -4.83 5.08 -8.88
CA GLY A 5 -5.33 6.44 -9.15
C GLY A 5 -6.30 6.98 -8.10
N LEU A 6 -6.23 6.48 -6.87
CA LEU A 6 -7.11 6.94 -5.80
C LEU A 6 -6.67 8.32 -5.26
N PRO A 7 -7.61 9.23 -4.97
CA PRO A 7 -7.31 10.46 -4.23
C PRO A 7 -6.81 10.11 -2.83
N ARG A 8 -6.05 11.03 -2.22
CA ARG A 8 -5.43 10.80 -0.90
C ARG A 8 -6.53 10.44 0.13
N PRO A 9 -6.47 9.26 0.77
CA PRO A 9 -7.51 8.78 1.68
C PRO A 9 -7.74 9.72 2.86
N ALA A 10 -9.01 9.93 3.23
CA ALA A 10 -9.38 10.73 4.41
C ALA A 10 -8.90 10.10 5.74
N GLU A 11 -8.65 8.79 5.73
CA GLU A 11 -8.16 8.03 6.89
C GLU A 11 -6.65 8.17 7.12
N LEU A 12 -5.92 8.86 6.24
CA LEU A 12 -4.57 9.33 6.54
C LEU A 12 -4.61 10.36 7.66
N ASN A 13 -4.50 9.86 8.87
CA ASN A 13 -4.31 10.63 10.08
C ASN A 13 -2.90 10.35 10.67
N PRO A 14 -2.40 11.18 11.59
CA PRO A 14 -1.06 11.02 12.15
C PRO A 14 -0.82 9.69 12.90
N THR A 15 -1.89 8.98 13.29
CA THR A 15 -1.81 7.69 14.00
C THR A 15 -1.78 6.48 13.08
N ALA A 16 -1.87 6.71 11.76
CA ALA A 16 -1.99 5.64 10.80
C ALA A 16 -0.68 4.84 10.68
N SER A 17 -0.80 3.51 10.66
CA SER A 17 0.37 2.62 10.63
C SER A 17 0.98 2.57 9.23
N VAL A 18 2.22 3.02 9.09
CA VAL A 18 2.98 2.97 7.83
C VAL A 18 4.08 1.93 7.93
N VAL A 19 4.17 1.05 6.94
CA VAL A 19 5.21 0.03 6.81
C VAL A 19 5.93 0.18 5.49
N GLU A 20 7.25 0.00 5.49
CA GLU A 20 8.03 -0.07 4.26
C GLU A 20 8.20 -1.53 3.85
N ILE A 21 7.86 -1.85 2.61
CA ILE A 21 8.02 -3.19 2.03
C ILE A 21 8.68 -3.04 0.67
N ASN A 22 9.85 -3.65 0.51
CA ASN A 22 10.65 -3.62 -0.72
C ASN A 22 10.90 -2.19 -1.28
N GLY A 23 11.04 -1.20 -0.39
CA GLY A 23 11.25 0.21 -0.75
C GLY A 23 9.97 0.95 -1.19
N VAL A 24 8.79 0.41 -0.90
CA VAL A 24 7.48 1.04 -1.09
C VAL A 24 6.86 1.32 0.28
N SER A 25 6.39 2.54 0.49
CA SER A 25 5.75 2.96 1.75
C SER A 25 4.25 2.71 1.71
N TRP A 26 3.77 1.84 2.58
CA TRP A 26 2.37 1.43 2.65
C TRP A 26 1.71 1.91 3.94
N LEU A 27 0.66 2.71 3.81
CA LEU A 27 -0.35 2.85 4.84
C LEU A 27 -1.11 1.53 4.99
N THR A 28 -1.20 1.00 6.21
CA THR A 28 -1.98 -0.20 6.51
C THR A 28 -3.28 0.18 7.22
N LEU A 29 -4.39 -0.25 6.63
CA LEU A 29 -5.75 -0.15 7.17
C LEU A 29 -6.21 -1.57 7.55
N PRO A 30 -6.01 -2.00 8.81
CA PRO A 30 -6.39 -3.33 9.24
C PRO A 30 -7.91 -3.48 9.27
N GLY A 31 -8.41 -4.63 8.82
CA GLY A 31 -9.82 -5.02 8.87
C GLY A 31 -10.00 -6.42 9.45
N GLU A 32 -11.25 -6.80 9.69
CA GLU A 32 -11.55 -8.06 10.41
C GLU A 32 -11.09 -9.33 9.66
N ASN A 33 -11.18 -9.31 8.32
CA ASN A 33 -10.86 -10.46 7.47
C ASN A 33 -9.86 -10.15 6.34
N VAL A 34 -9.58 -8.86 6.15
CA VAL A 34 -8.71 -8.32 5.12
C VAL A 34 -7.94 -7.14 5.68
N ASP A 35 -6.71 -6.97 5.21
CA ASP A 35 -5.95 -5.74 5.37
C ASP A 35 -5.95 -5.00 4.04
N THR A 36 -6.10 -3.67 4.10
CA THR A 36 -5.96 -2.80 2.94
C THR A 36 -4.68 -1.99 3.07
N TYR A 37 -3.89 -1.96 2.01
CA TYR A 37 -2.61 -1.26 1.93
C TYR A 37 -2.69 -0.15 0.89
N LEU A 38 -2.24 1.06 1.22
CA LEU A 38 -2.20 2.19 0.29
C LEU A 38 -0.80 2.79 0.17
N THR A 39 -0.31 2.97 -1.05
CA THR A 39 1.00 3.60 -1.26
C THR A 39 0.96 5.10 -1.02
N LEU A 40 1.94 5.63 -0.30
CA LEU A 40 2.01 7.07 0.03
C LEU A 40 3.13 7.82 -0.68
N ASP A 41 4.08 7.09 -1.24
CA ASP A 41 5.37 7.58 -1.74
C ASP A 41 5.49 7.42 -3.27
N ARG A 42 4.36 7.34 -3.97
CA ARG A 42 4.26 7.20 -5.42
C ARG A 42 3.34 8.27 -5.99
N THR A 43 3.62 8.71 -7.22
CA THR A 43 2.82 9.70 -7.94
C THR A 43 1.36 9.26 -8.10
N VAL A 44 1.15 7.96 -8.25
CA VAL A 44 -0.17 7.34 -8.30
C VAL A 44 -0.33 6.50 -7.03
N SER A 45 -1.41 6.75 -6.28
CA SER A 45 -1.76 5.92 -5.13
C SER A 45 -2.33 4.58 -5.61
N VAL A 46 -1.78 3.49 -5.09
CA VAL A 46 -2.21 2.12 -5.31
C VAL A 46 -2.80 1.57 -4.03
N GLU A 47 -4.00 1.01 -4.11
CA GLU A 47 -4.69 0.31 -3.03
C GLU A 47 -4.71 -1.19 -3.29
N LEU A 48 -4.26 -1.96 -2.31
CA LEU A 48 -4.21 -3.41 -2.33
C LEU A 48 -4.94 -3.97 -1.10
N THR A 49 -6.02 -4.72 -1.33
CA THR A 49 -6.71 -5.46 -0.25
C THR A 49 -6.36 -6.94 -0.30
N VAL A 50 -5.84 -7.47 0.80
CA VAL A 50 -5.36 -8.86 0.97
C VAL A 50 -6.11 -9.55 2.10
N ARG A 51 -6.48 -10.82 1.94
CA ARG A 51 -7.04 -11.62 3.04
C ARG A 51 -5.97 -12.03 4.03
N LEU A 52 -6.25 -11.91 5.34
CA LEU A 52 -5.32 -12.24 6.42
C LEU A 52 -4.73 -13.66 6.32
N ARG A 53 -5.52 -14.63 5.80
CA ARG A 53 -5.08 -16.03 5.65
C ARG A 53 -4.01 -16.27 4.58
N VAL A 54 -3.76 -15.30 3.71
CA VAL A 54 -2.81 -15.43 2.57
C VAL A 54 -1.40 -14.97 2.98
N GLY A 55 -1.24 -14.40 4.18
CA GLY A 55 0.04 -13.87 4.63
C GLY A 55 0.50 -12.63 3.85
N ARG A 56 1.79 -12.29 3.96
CA ARG A 56 2.39 -11.05 3.42
C ARG A 56 3.04 -11.20 2.05
N GLU A 57 2.92 -12.37 1.41
CA GLU A 57 3.52 -12.62 0.09
C GLU A 57 2.87 -11.76 -1.01
N PRO A 58 1.54 -11.57 -1.07
CA PRO A 58 0.92 -10.72 -2.09
C PRO A 58 1.39 -9.27 -2.05
N VAL A 59 1.57 -8.68 -0.86
CA VAL A 59 2.01 -7.29 -0.73
C VAL A 59 3.49 -7.14 -1.12
N GLN A 60 4.34 -8.14 -0.89
CA GLN A 60 5.72 -8.15 -1.37
C GLN A 60 5.80 -8.18 -2.90
N THR A 61 5.07 -9.11 -3.53
CA THR A 61 5.03 -9.25 -4.99
C THR A 61 4.54 -7.97 -5.67
N VAL A 62 3.48 -7.34 -5.13
CA VAL A 62 2.99 -6.05 -5.65
C VAL A 62 4.00 -4.93 -5.39
N SER A 63 4.71 -4.93 -4.25
CA SER A 63 5.73 -3.93 -3.95
C SER A 63 6.90 -3.98 -4.95
N ASP A 64 7.33 -5.17 -5.37
CA ASP A 64 8.38 -5.31 -6.38
C ASP A 64 7.95 -4.77 -7.74
N ALA A 65 6.70 -5.03 -8.14
CA ALA A 65 6.14 -4.47 -9.37
C ALA A 65 6.04 -2.93 -9.31
N ILE A 66 5.58 -2.38 -8.19
CA ILE A 66 5.49 -0.93 -7.98
C ILE A 66 6.87 -0.29 -8.00
N ARG A 67 7.86 -0.84 -7.29
CA ARG A 67 9.24 -0.33 -7.32
C ARG A 67 9.79 -0.24 -8.74
N THR A 68 9.49 -1.23 -9.57
CA THR A 68 9.99 -1.33 -10.94
C THR A 68 9.30 -0.36 -11.89
N THR A 69 8.01 -0.08 -11.67
CA THR A 69 7.15 0.63 -12.64
C THR A 69 6.79 2.06 -12.23
N LEU A 70 6.79 2.35 -10.93
CA LEU A 70 6.41 3.63 -10.33
C LEU A 70 7.57 4.14 -9.47
N PRO A 71 8.33 5.14 -9.96
CA PRO A 71 9.39 5.76 -9.19
C PRO A 71 8.88 6.38 -7.89
N ALA A 72 9.73 6.39 -6.87
CA ALA A 72 9.44 7.08 -5.62
C ALA A 72 9.38 8.60 -5.83
N LEU A 73 8.45 9.26 -5.13
CA LEU A 73 8.41 10.71 -5.07
C LEU A 73 9.61 11.24 -4.25
N PRO A 74 10.21 12.38 -4.64
CA PRO A 74 11.15 13.08 -3.79
C PRO A 74 10.51 13.44 -2.44
N ARG A 75 11.26 13.31 -1.34
CA ARG A 75 10.82 13.75 -0.02
C ARG A 75 10.96 15.26 0.15
#